data_AF-A0A440JYA6-F1
#
_entry.id   AF-A0A440JYA6-F1
#
_cell.length_a   1.000
_cell.length_b   1.000
_cell.length_c   1.000
_cell.angle_alpha   90.00
_cell.angle_beta   90.00
_cell.angle_gamma   90.00
#
_symmetry.space_group_name_H-M   'P 1'
#
loop_
_entity.id
_entity.type
_entity.pdbx_description
1 polymer ?
#
loop_
_entity_poly.entity_id
_entity_poly.type
_entity_poly.pdbx_seq_one_letter_code
_entity_poly.pdbx_strand_id
1 'polypeptide(L)'
;VALLEETEAAAIAAEQAVAEERAAESAARPPVQDAKAELARIETEARTLAKILNAASGDLFPSVLEQISVERGYETALGAALGEDLDVPLDRSAPVHWGQSEIQPGDAALPEGIASLASVVRAPAQLARRLAQIGIVEAGDGKRLQALLAPGQRLVSREGALWRWDGFT
;
A
#
# COMPACT_ATOMS: atom_id res chain seq x y z
N VAL A 1 19.63 -28.23 -54.39
CA VAL A 1 20.62 -28.77 -53.45
C VAL A 1 21.03 -27.66 -52.48
N ALA A 2 21.69 -26.59 -52.93
CA ALA A 2 22.09 -25.47 -52.07
C ALA A 2 20.96 -24.83 -51.22
N LEU A 3 19.79 -24.53 -51.81
CA LEU A 3 18.66 -23.98 -51.04
C LEU A 3 18.14 -24.94 -49.96
N LEU A 4 18.21 -26.25 -50.21
CA LEU A 4 17.74 -27.27 -49.27
C LEU A 4 18.70 -27.35 -48.07
N GLU A 5 20.00 -27.36 -48.35
CA GLU A 5 21.07 -27.37 -47.33
C GLU A 5 21.03 -26.10 -46.47
N GLU A 6 20.76 -24.94 -47.06
CA GLU A 6 20.62 -23.67 -46.34
C GLU A 6 19.39 -23.66 -45.42
N THR A 7 18.24 -24.16 -45.90
CA THR A 7 17.03 -24.29 -45.07
C THR A 7 17.21 -25.30 -43.93
N GLU A 8 17.96 -26.38 -44.16
CA GLU A 8 18.25 -27.40 -43.14
C GLU A 8 19.20 -26.85 -42.06
N ALA A 9 20.24 -26.11 -42.46
CA ALA A 9 21.14 -25.43 -41.52
C ALA A 9 20.40 -24.38 -40.68
N ALA A 10 19.49 -23.61 -41.29
CA ALA A 10 18.67 -22.62 -40.59
C ALA A 10 17.69 -23.29 -39.60
N ALA A 11 17.11 -24.44 -39.96
CA ALA A 11 16.23 -25.21 -39.08
C ALA A 11 17.00 -25.73 -37.85
N ILE A 12 18.19 -26.30 -38.05
CA ILE A 12 19.05 -26.80 -36.96
C ILE A 12 19.45 -25.65 -36.01
N ALA A 13 19.84 -24.49 -36.55
CA ALA A 13 20.19 -23.33 -35.73
C ALA A 13 18.99 -22.82 -34.92
N ALA A 14 17.79 -22.81 -35.51
CA ALA A 14 16.57 -22.43 -34.80
C ALA A 14 16.20 -23.43 -33.69
N GLU A 15 16.35 -24.74 -33.94
CA GLU A 15 16.13 -25.78 -32.93
C GLU A 15 17.11 -25.66 -31.76
N GLN A 16 18.39 -25.38 -32.04
CA GLN A 16 19.41 -25.12 -31.02
C GLN A 16 19.08 -23.89 -30.18
N ALA A 17 18.71 -22.77 -30.80
CA ALA A 17 18.33 -21.56 -30.10
C ALA A 17 17.10 -21.78 -29.18
N VAL A 18 16.09 -22.52 -29.66
CA VAL A 18 14.93 -22.89 -28.84
C VAL A 18 15.32 -23.79 -27.67
N ALA A 19 16.25 -24.73 -27.86
CA ALA A 19 16.74 -25.58 -26.79
C ALA A 19 17.52 -24.79 -25.72
N GLU A 20 18.36 -23.85 -26.13
CA GLU A 20 19.12 -22.98 -25.23
C GLU A 20 18.22 -22.06 -24.41
N GLU A 21 17.25 -21.39 -25.04
CA GLU A 21 16.29 -20.53 -24.35
C GLU A 21 15.41 -21.31 -23.35
N ARG A 22 14.98 -22.53 -23.73
CA ARG A 22 14.24 -23.41 -22.81
C ARG A 22 15.10 -23.84 -21.62
N ALA A 23 16.39 -24.10 -21.85
CA ALA A 23 17.31 -24.43 -20.77
C ALA A 23 17.52 -23.23 -19.83
N ALA A 24 17.68 -22.02 -20.38
CA ALA A 24 17.80 -20.78 -19.62
C ALA A 24 16.54 -20.48 -18.79
N GLU A 25 15.35 -20.60 -19.39
CA GLU A 25 14.06 -20.45 -18.69
C GLU A 25 13.94 -21.47 -17.54
N SER A 26 14.25 -22.73 -17.83
CA SER A 26 14.19 -23.80 -16.82
C SER A 26 15.20 -23.58 -15.69
N ALA A 27 16.36 -23.00 -15.97
CA ALA A 27 17.37 -22.67 -14.96
C ALA A 27 17.00 -21.43 -14.12
N ALA A 28 16.25 -20.47 -14.68
CA ALA A 28 15.79 -19.29 -13.95
C ALA A 28 14.56 -19.56 -13.06
N ARG A 29 13.82 -20.65 -13.31
CA ARG A 29 12.59 -20.96 -12.57
C ARG A 29 12.83 -21.31 -11.09
N PRO A 30 13.80 -22.16 -10.69
CA PRO A 30 14.08 -22.45 -9.28
C PRO A 30 14.38 -21.22 -8.40
N PRO A 31 15.32 -20.32 -8.73
CA PRO A 31 15.64 -19.20 -7.85
C PRO A 31 14.46 -18.23 -7.65
N VAL A 32 13.58 -18.08 -8.65
CA VAL A 32 12.35 -17.30 -8.51
C VAL A 32 11.37 -17.97 -7.56
N GLN A 33 11.23 -19.30 -7.61
CA GLN A 33 10.38 -20.04 -6.68
C GLN A 33 10.92 -19.98 -5.25
N ASP A 34 12.23 -20.10 -5.08
CA ASP A 34 12.89 -19.98 -3.77
C ASP A 34 12.70 -18.59 -3.17
N ALA A 35 12.90 -17.53 -3.97
CA ALA A 35 12.66 -16.16 -3.52
C ALA A 35 11.18 -15.91 -3.15
N LYS A 36 10.24 -16.46 -3.90
CA LYS A 36 8.80 -16.38 -3.59
C LYS A 36 8.44 -17.14 -2.31
N ALA A 37 9.02 -18.32 -2.11
CA ALA A 37 8.81 -19.12 -0.90
C ALA A 37 9.35 -18.40 0.34
N GLU A 38 10.55 -17.81 0.23
CA GLU A 38 11.15 -17.05 1.33
C GLU A 38 10.37 -15.78 1.65
N LEU A 39 9.91 -15.03 0.63
CA LEU A 39 9.02 -13.89 0.83
C LEU A 39 7.74 -14.32 1.57
N ALA A 40 7.08 -15.37 1.11
CA ALA A 40 5.86 -15.88 1.74
C ALA A 40 6.10 -16.33 3.19
N ARG A 41 7.28 -16.90 3.48
CA ARG A 41 7.70 -17.28 4.84
C ARG A 41 7.83 -16.04 5.72
N ILE A 42 8.57 -15.02 5.27
CA ILE A 42 8.81 -13.77 6.01
C ILE A 42 7.49 -13.01 6.24
N GLU A 43 6.64 -12.90 5.22
CA GLU A 43 5.32 -12.23 5.34
C GLU A 43 4.41 -12.97 6.34
N THR A 44 4.49 -14.30 6.38
CA THR A 44 3.73 -15.09 7.35
C THR A 44 4.27 -14.91 8.77
N GLU A 45 5.59 -14.89 8.92
CA GLU A 45 6.25 -14.61 10.20
C GLU A 45 5.88 -13.21 10.73
N ALA A 46 6.00 -12.18 9.89
CA ALA A 46 5.64 -10.81 10.22
C ALA A 46 4.16 -10.69 10.64
N ARG A 47 3.23 -11.27 9.86
CA ARG A 47 1.80 -11.28 10.21
C ARG A 47 1.52 -12.03 11.51
N THR A 48 2.24 -13.12 11.77
CA THR A 48 2.05 -13.91 13.00
C THR A 48 2.59 -13.15 14.22
N LEU A 49 3.76 -12.52 14.11
CA LEU A 49 4.31 -11.67 15.17
C LEU A 49 3.40 -10.48 15.47
N ALA A 50 2.89 -9.81 14.44
CA ALA A 50 1.91 -8.74 14.59
C ALA A 50 0.64 -9.23 15.31
N LYS A 51 0.11 -10.40 14.92
CA LYS A 51 -1.04 -11.01 15.59
C LYS A 51 -0.77 -11.37 17.04
N ILE A 52 0.39 -11.93 17.38
CA ILE A 52 0.71 -12.30 18.78
C ILE A 52 0.85 -11.03 19.64
N LEU A 53 1.52 -10.01 19.12
CA LEU A 53 1.66 -8.72 19.80
C LEU A 53 0.30 -8.06 20.03
N ASN A 54 -0.56 -8.09 19.01
CA ASN A 54 -1.90 -7.52 19.09
C ASN A 54 -2.85 -8.38 19.92
N ALA A 55 -2.79 -9.72 19.87
CA ALA A 55 -3.64 -10.62 20.66
C ALA A 55 -3.33 -10.55 22.16
N ALA A 56 -2.09 -10.25 22.56
CA ALA A 56 -1.76 -9.92 23.94
C ALA A 56 -2.47 -8.63 24.43
N SER A 57 -2.98 -7.80 23.50
CA SER A 57 -3.69 -6.54 23.77
C SER A 57 -5.17 -6.56 23.32
N GLY A 58 -5.59 -7.54 22.53
CA GLY A 58 -6.69 -7.41 21.55
C GLY A 58 -8.08 -7.76 22.05
N ASP A 59 -8.22 -8.55 23.12
CA ASP A 59 -9.54 -8.84 23.72
C ASP A 59 -10.03 -7.71 24.65
N LEU A 60 -9.17 -6.77 25.02
CA LEU A 60 -9.51 -5.69 25.96
C LEU A 60 -9.83 -4.36 25.27
N PHE A 61 -9.30 -4.11 24.08
CA PHE A 61 -9.35 -2.78 23.45
C PHE A 61 -9.78 -2.87 21.98
N PRO A 62 -11.06 -2.60 21.66
CA PRO A 62 -11.56 -2.68 20.29
C PRO A 62 -10.88 -1.66 19.38
N SER A 63 -10.59 -2.09 18.14
CA SER A 63 -9.98 -1.28 17.10
C SER A 63 -10.81 -0.02 16.78
N VAL A 64 -10.15 1.07 16.38
CA VAL A 64 -10.86 2.28 15.92
C VAL A 64 -11.64 2.03 14.62
N LEU A 65 -11.26 1.04 13.80
CA LEU A 65 -11.94 0.68 12.57
C LEU A 65 -13.43 0.38 12.81
N GLU A 66 -13.77 -0.26 13.92
CA GLU A 66 -15.16 -0.58 14.29
C GLU A 66 -16.02 0.67 14.56
N GLN A 67 -15.39 1.82 14.78
CA GLN A 67 -16.02 3.10 15.05
C GLN A 67 -16.00 4.06 13.86
N ILE A 68 -15.53 3.60 12.70
CA ILE A 68 -15.40 4.40 11.47
C ILE A 68 -16.47 3.98 10.46
N SER A 69 -17.07 4.97 9.79
CA SER A 69 -17.94 4.77 8.64
C SER A 69 -17.42 5.61 7.47
N VAL A 70 -17.32 5.00 6.30
CA VAL A 70 -16.79 5.63 5.08
C VAL A 70 -17.89 5.68 4.03
N GLU A 71 -17.93 6.74 3.22
CA GLU A 71 -18.78 6.78 2.05
C GLU A 71 -18.38 5.70 1.03
N ARG A 72 -19.38 5.12 0.36
CA ARG A 72 -19.16 4.01 -0.58
C ARG A 72 -18.21 4.41 -1.71
N GLY A 73 -17.21 3.57 -1.96
CA GLY A 73 -16.18 3.78 -2.99
C GLY A 73 -14.96 4.58 -2.54
N TYR A 74 -14.77 4.74 -1.21
CA TYR A 74 -13.58 5.33 -0.59
C TYR A 74 -12.92 4.39 0.44
N GLU A 75 -13.43 3.17 0.59
CA GLU A 75 -12.92 2.19 1.55
C GLU A 75 -11.46 1.81 1.24
N THR A 76 -11.15 1.62 -0.04
CA THR A 76 -9.78 1.34 -0.50
C THR A 76 -8.84 2.52 -0.24
N ALA A 77 -9.32 3.75 -0.42
CA ALA A 77 -8.56 4.95 -0.10
C ALA A 77 -8.28 5.07 1.40
N LEU A 78 -9.26 4.80 2.27
CA LEU A 78 -9.05 4.79 3.72
C LEU A 78 -8.01 3.74 4.11
N GLY A 79 -8.15 2.51 3.61
CA GLY A 79 -7.24 1.41 3.90
C GLY A 79 -5.81 1.71 3.45
N ALA A 80 -5.62 2.22 2.24
CA ALA A 80 -4.31 2.61 1.73
C ALA A 80 -3.71 3.80 2.52
N ALA A 81 -4.55 4.74 2.96
CA ALA A 81 -4.08 5.91 3.67
C ALA A 81 -3.72 5.66 5.13
N LEU A 82 -4.39 4.77 5.85
CA LEU A 82 -4.16 4.56 7.29
C LEU A 82 -3.56 3.19 7.65
N GLY A 83 -3.76 2.16 6.82
CA GLY A 83 -3.19 0.83 7.04
C GLY A 83 -3.44 0.30 8.46
N GLU A 84 -2.38 -0.19 9.09
CA GLU A 84 -2.39 -0.77 10.45
C GLU A 84 -2.81 0.24 11.53
N ASP A 85 -2.76 1.55 11.26
CA ASP A 85 -3.21 2.53 12.24
C ASP A 85 -4.74 2.44 12.51
N LEU A 86 -5.49 1.79 11.61
CA LEU A 86 -6.92 1.49 11.80
C LEU A 86 -7.16 0.43 12.86
N ASP A 87 -6.18 -0.43 13.15
CA ASP A 87 -6.30 -1.48 14.16
C ASP A 87 -6.03 -0.95 15.58
N VAL A 88 -5.48 0.27 15.69
CA VAL A 88 -5.13 0.89 16.98
C VAL A 88 -6.40 1.38 17.70
N PRO A 89 -6.59 1.05 19.00
CA PRO A 89 -7.78 1.43 19.76
C PRO A 89 -7.77 2.91 20.19
N LEU A 90 -8.92 3.39 20.69
CA LEU A 90 -9.02 4.71 21.35
C LEU A 90 -8.79 4.66 22.87
N ASP A 91 -8.80 3.46 23.46
CA ASP A 91 -8.73 3.29 24.91
C ASP A 91 -7.33 3.68 25.42
N ARG A 92 -7.27 4.65 26.33
CA ARG A 92 -6.01 5.16 26.90
C ARG A 92 -5.28 4.17 27.78
N SER A 93 -5.94 3.10 28.21
CA SER A 93 -5.32 2.01 28.96
C SER A 93 -4.61 1.00 28.05
N ALA A 94 -4.85 1.06 26.73
CA ALA A 94 -4.05 0.31 25.78
C ALA A 94 -2.63 0.89 25.68
N PRO A 95 -1.58 0.03 25.59
CA PRO A 95 -0.19 0.49 25.46
C PRO A 95 0.05 1.42 24.26
N VAL A 96 -0.69 1.20 23.18
CA VAL A 96 -0.72 2.05 21.98
C VAL A 96 -2.18 2.40 21.71
N HIS A 97 -2.47 3.69 21.60
CA HIS A 97 -3.83 4.18 21.37
C HIS A 97 -3.83 5.54 20.66
N TRP A 98 -4.95 5.86 20.05
CA TRP A 98 -5.21 7.21 19.54
C TRP A 98 -5.56 8.16 20.68
N GLY A 99 -4.72 9.17 20.88
CA GLY A 99 -4.98 10.29 21.79
C GLY A 99 -5.95 11.32 21.20
N GLN A 100 -6.48 12.20 22.06
CA GLN A 100 -7.20 13.37 21.57
C GLN A 100 -6.24 14.28 20.79
N SER A 101 -6.61 14.61 19.56
CA SER A 101 -5.86 15.53 18.71
C SER A 101 -6.82 16.34 17.84
N GLU A 102 -7.13 17.54 18.31
CA GLU A 102 -7.96 18.48 17.55
C GLU A 102 -7.16 19.16 16.46
N ILE A 103 -7.83 19.47 15.33
CA ILE A 103 -7.24 20.28 14.25
C ILE A 103 -6.77 21.61 14.84
N GLN A 104 -5.51 21.95 14.59
CA GLN A 104 -4.90 23.17 15.11
C GLN A 104 -4.91 24.26 14.03
N PRO A 105 -5.07 25.56 14.40
CA PRO A 105 -5.00 26.67 13.45
C PRO A 105 -3.68 26.75 12.65
N GLY A 106 -2.59 26.21 13.20
CA GLY A 106 -1.28 26.16 12.55
C GLY A 106 -1.04 24.94 11.66
N ASP A 107 -2.01 24.03 11.55
CA ASP A 107 -1.89 22.88 10.66
C ASP A 107 -1.91 23.35 9.20
N ALA A 108 -0.95 22.87 8.41
CA ALA A 108 -0.91 23.20 6.99
C ALA A 108 -2.20 22.72 6.32
N ALA A 109 -2.82 23.59 5.52
CA ALA A 109 -3.95 23.21 4.68
C ALA A 109 -3.47 22.27 3.57
N LEU A 110 -4.36 21.36 3.13
CA LEU A 110 -4.11 20.61 1.89
C LEU A 110 -3.99 21.58 0.70
N PRO A 111 -3.28 21.20 -0.37
CA PRO A 111 -3.22 22.00 -1.58
C PRO A 111 -4.61 22.38 -2.09
N GLU A 112 -4.72 23.58 -2.69
CA GLU A 112 -5.98 24.14 -3.14
C GLU A 112 -6.73 23.18 -4.09
N GLY A 113 -8.04 23.05 -3.87
CA GLY A 113 -8.92 22.19 -4.68
C GLY A 113 -8.89 20.70 -4.31
N ILE A 114 -8.05 20.28 -3.36
CA ILE A 114 -8.00 18.89 -2.89
C ILE A 114 -8.99 18.68 -1.75
N ALA A 115 -9.94 17.76 -1.93
CA ALA A 115 -10.85 17.34 -0.87
C ALA A 115 -10.10 16.50 0.16
N SER A 116 -10.37 16.73 1.44
CA SER A 116 -9.83 15.90 2.52
C SER A 116 -10.61 14.59 2.66
N LEU A 117 -9.92 13.52 3.06
CA LEU A 117 -10.55 12.27 3.48
C LEU A 117 -11.54 12.47 4.63
N ALA A 118 -11.35 13.48 5.48
CA ALA A 118 -12.31 13.87 6.52
C ALA A 118 -13.69 14.26 5.98
N SER A 119 -13.81 14.60 4.69
CA SER A 119 -15.10 14.94 4.07
C SER A 119 -15.97 13.73 3.74
N VAL A 120 -15.38 12.54 3.60
CA VAL A 120 -16.07 11.29 3.21
C VAL A 120 -15.97 10.18 4.26
N VAL A 121 -15.37 10.49 5.42
CA VAL A 121 -15.16 9.55 6.52
C VAL A 121 -15.74 10.13 7.80
N ARG A 122 -16.70 9.43 8.39
CA ARG A 122 -17.15 9.67 9.76
C ARG A 122 -16.30 8.82 10.70
N ALA A 123 -15.53 9.48 11.54
CA ALA A 123 -14.62 8.84 12.49
C ALA A 123 -14.68 9.55 13.85
N PRO A 124 -14.17 8.90 14.91
CA PRO A 124 -13.97 9.54 16.21
C PRO A 124 -13.10 10.79 16.12
N ALA A 125 -13.34 11.77 16.99
CA ALA A 125 -12.67 13.08 16.97
C ALA A 125 -11.13 12.99 17.07
N GLN A 126 -10.62 11.92 17.69
CA GLN A 126 -9.19 11.60 17.80
C GLN A 126 -8.51 11.48 16.43
N LEU A 127 -9.25 11.08 15.39
CA LEU A 127 -8.75 10.94 14.02
C LEU A 127 -8.94 12.19 13.16
N ALA A 128 -9.71 13.18 13.61
CA ALA A 128 -10.10 14.34 12.80
C ALA A 128 -8.89 15.08 12.22
N ARG A 129 -7.87 15.35 13.06
CA ARG A 129 -6.65 16.03 12.63
C ARG A 129 -5.87 15.23 11.59
N ARG A 130 -5.80 13.90 11.72
CA ARG A 130 -5.10 13.04 10.75
C ARG A 130 -5.84 12.95 9.43
N LEU A 131 -7.15 12.74 9.46
CA LEU A 131 -7.99 12.68 8.25
C LEU A 131 -7.95 14.00 7.48
N ALA A 132 -7.89 15.14 8.17
CA ALA A 132 -7.75 16.46 7.57
C ALA A 132 -6.48 16.63 6.70
N GLN A 133 -5.43 15.85 6.98
CA GLN A 133 -4.13 15.91 6.29
C GLN A 133 -3.96 14.85 5.19
N ILE A 134 -5.04 14.14 4.86
CA ILE A 134 -5.09 13.15 3.77
C ILE A 134 -5.96 13.74 2.66
N GLY A 135 -5.36 14.04 1.51
CA GLY A 135 -6.06 14.54 0.34
C GLY A 135 -6.51 13.43 -0.60
N ILE A 136 -7.69 13.56 -1.18
CA ILE A 136 -8.23 12.64 -2.20
C ILE A 136 -7.93 13.23 -3.58
N VAL A 137 -7.33 12.43 -4.46
CA VAL A 137 -6.99 12.85 -5.82
C VAL A 137 -7.25 11.74 -6.84
N GLU A 138 -7.40 12.10 -8.10
CA GLU A 138 -7.33 11.14 -9.19
C GLU A 138 -5.90 10.60 -9.34
N ALA A 139 -5.76 9.33 -9.73
CA ALA A 139 -4.44 8.68 -9.77
C ALA A 139 -3.44 9.38 -10.70
N GLY A 140 -3.92 9.99 -11.79
CA GLY A 140 -3.09 10.77 -12.72
C GLY A 140 -2.52 12.06 -12.14
N ASP A 141 -3.15 12.62 -11.10
CA ASP A 141 -2.75 13.88 -10.49
C ASP A 141 -1.79 13.70 -9.30
N GLY A 142 -1.76 12.51 -8.70
CA GLY A 142 -1.01 12.24 -7.46
C GLY A 142 0.46 12.68 -7.54
N LYS A 143 1.19 12.26 -8.57
CA LYS A 143 2.62 12.61 -8.74
C LYS A 143 2.85 14.11 -8.94
N ARG A 144 1.96 14.80 -9.66
CA ARG A 144 2.06 16.24 -9.92
C ARG A 144 1.80 17.03 -8.64
N LEU A 145 0.80 16.61 -7.86
CA LEU A 145 0.37 17.29 -6.64
C LEU A 145 1.24 16.94 -5.41
N GLN A 146 1.96 15.81 -5.43
CA GLN A 146 2.86 15.40 -4.36
C GLN A 146 3.91 16.47 -4.01
N ALA A 147 4.42 17.19 -5.00
CA ALA A 147 5.41 18.25 -4.81
C ALA A 147 4.89 19.47 -4.04
N LEU A 148 3.56 19.59 -3.88
CA LEU A 148 2.91 20.69 -3.16
C LEU A 148 2.58 20.33 -1.70
N LEU A 149 2.83 19.07 -1.29
CA LEU A 149 2.49 18.62 0.05
C LEU A 149 3.39 19.26 1.10
N ALA A 150 2.77 19.74 2.18
CA ALA A 150 3.49 20.11 3.38
C ALA A 150 3.92 18.86 4.18
N PRO A 151 4.92 18.97 5.07
CA PRO A 151 5.31 17.86 5.93
C PRO A 151 4.14 17.22 6.67
N GLY A 152 4.08 15.88 6.64
CA GLY A 152 3.03 15.09 7.28
C GLY A 152 1.80 14.81 6.39
N GLN A 153 1.64 15.52 5.27
CA GLN A 153 0.52 15.31 4.36
C GLN A 153 0.73 14.10 3.45
N ARG A 154 -0.39 13.54 2.97
CA ARG A 154 -0.41 12.51 1.95
C ARG A 154 -1.60 12.69 1.03
N LEU A 155 -1.49 12.18 -0.19
CA LEU A 155 -2.56 12.06 -1.16
C LEU A 155 -2.89 10.58 -1.35
N VAL A 156 -4.16 10.30 -1.57
CA VAL A 156 -4.63 8.95 -1.89
C VAL A 156 -5.64 9.01 -3.02
N SER A 157 -5.58 8.03 -3.91
CA SER A 157 -6.62 7.82 -4.93
C SER A 157 -7.71 6.89 -4.42
N ARG A 158 -8.86 6.92 -5.10
CA ARG A 158 -9.98 6.02 -4.78
C ARG A 158 -9.61 4.55 -4.95
N GLU A 159 -8.68 4.27 -5.86
CA GLU A 159 -8.14 2.94 -6.16
C GLU A 159 -7.03 2.52 -5.17
N GLY A 160 -6.58 3.41 -4.28
CA GLY A 160 -5.61 3.10 -3.24
C GLY A 160 -4.14 3.39 -3.57
N ALA A 161 -3.83 4.03 -4.70
CA ALA A 161 -2.50 4.61 -4.90
C ALA A 161 -2.25 5.76 -3.90
N LEU A 162 -1.04 5.84 -3.35
CA LEU A 162 -0.68 6.69 -2.22
C LEU A 162 0.55 7.54 -2.55
N TRP A 163 0.53 8.83 -2.23
CA TRP A 163 1.70 9.71 -2.36
C TRP A 163 1.94 10.45 -1.05
N ARG A 164 3.15 10.42 -0.51
CA ARG A 164 3.49 11.15 0.72
C ARG A 164 4.41 12.33 0.43
N TRP A 165 4.38 13.32 1.32
CA TRP A 165 5.20 14.53 1.23
C TRP A 165 6.71 14.27 1.10
N ASP A 166 7.20 13.13 1.59
CA ASP A 166 8.62 12.73 1.61
C ASP A 166 9.08 12.00 0.33
N GLY A 167 8.21 11.87 -0.68
CA GLY A 167 8.53 11.23 -1.95
C GLY A 167 8.13 9.75 -2.05
N PHE A 168 7.52 9.17 -1.02
CA PHE A 168 6.96 7.81 -1.11
C PHE A 168 5.78 7.76 -2.07
N THR A 169 5.74 6.76 -2.97
CA THR A 169 4.70 6.55 -4.00
C THR A 169 4.41 5.07 -4.21
#